data_AF-A0A4U1FFC8-F1
#
_entry.id   AF-A0A4U1FFC8-F1
#
_cell.length_a   1.000
_cell.length_b   1.000
_cell.length_c   1.000
_cell.angle_alpha   90.00
_cell.angle_beta   90.00
_cell.angle_gamma   90.00
#
_symmetry.space_group_name_H-M   'P 1'
#
loop_
_entity.id
_entity.type
_entity.pdbx_description
1 polymer ?
#
loop_
_entity_poly.entity_id
_entity_poly.type
_entity_poly.pdbx_seq_one_letter_code
_entity_poly.pdbx_strand_id
1 'polypeptide(L)'
;MVLSELAARLNCAEYKNWVKAGHCLLLLRGCLQGFVGREVLAFHRSLLAAAPGLGPLATCRSGSRCSPRARQAFMPRGLADKTGPEECDAVALLSLINSCDHFEVDRKKVTEVIKCRNEIMHSSEMKVSSVWLRDFQIKIQNFLNEFKNIPEIVAVYSRIEQILNQLEVVKEFLRNNEDLRNGLTEDMQKLDSLHQQPQKLDSKEPRAQTPEGKA
;
A
#
# COMPACT_ATOMS: atom_id res chain seq x y z
N MET A 1 23.16 1.92 24.21
CA MET A 1 22.64 0.62 23.73
C MET A 1 21.24 0.75 23.11
N VAL A 2 20.27 1.36 23.79
CA VAL A 2 18.90 1.52 23.25
C VAL A 2 18.84 2.39 21.98
N LEU A 3 19.57 3.51 21.93
CA LEU A 3 19.59 4.41 20.76
C LEU A 3 20.20 3.77 19.51
N SER A 4 21.25 2.95 19.67
CA SER A 4 21.91 2.25 18.55
C SER A 4 21.02 1.15 17.98
N GLU A 5 20.28 0.44 18.83
CA GLU A 5 19.36 -0.61 18.40
C GLU A 5 18.11 -0.04 17.72
N LEU A 6 17.57 1.06 18.25
CA LEU A 6 16.48 1.80 17.61
C LEU A 6 16.92 2.34 16.24
N ALA A 7 18.12 2.92 16.15
CA ALA A 7 18.68 3.39 14.88
C ALA A 7 18.88 2.26 13.87
N ALA A 8 19.33 1.07 14.31
CA ALA A 8 19.46 -0.09 13.44
C ALA A 8 18.10 -0.57 12.92
N ARG A 9 17.08 -0.64 13.78
CA ARG A 9 15.71 -1.00 13.40
C ARG A 9 15.09 0.01 12.43
N LEU A 10 15.20 1.30 12.73
CA LEU A 10 14.68 2.37 11.87
C LEU A 10 15.41 2.47 10.54
N ASN A 11 16.60 1.87 10.38
CA ASN A 11 17.30 1.78 9.10
C ASN A 11 17.11 0.45 8.37
N CYS A 12 16.53 -0.56 9.01
CA CYS A 12 16.20 -1.84 8.39
C CYS A 12 15.06 -1.67 7.36
N ALA A 13 15.32 -2.04 6.10
CA ALA A 13 14.34 -1.95 5.03
C ALA A 13 13.09 -2.81 5.30
N GLU A 14 13.28 -4.03 5.81
CA GLU A 14 12.18 -4.96 6.06
C GLU A 14 11.27 -4.49 7.21
N TYR A 15 11.86 -3.83 8.22
CA TYR A 15 11.09 -3.19 9.29
C TYR A 15 10.27 -2.00 8.76
N LYS A 16 10.87 -1.14 7.92
CA LYS A 16 10.13 -0.05 7.25
C LYS A 16 8.97 -0.58 6.42
N ASN A 17 9.19 -1.68 5.69
CA ASN A 17 8.13 -2.33 4.91
C ASN A 17 7.00 -2.84 5.81
N TRP A 18 7.32 -3.45 6.95
CA TRP A 18 6.33 -3.94 7.90
C TRP A 18 5.51 -2.78 8.48
N VAL A 19 6.15 -1.67 8.86
CA VAL A 19 5.47 -0.47 9.34
C VAL A 19 4.54 0.12 8.27
N LYS A 20 5.00 0.21 7.01
CA LYS A 20 4.15 0.68 5.91
C LYS A 20 2.92 -0.17 5.73
N ALA A 21 3.09 -1.48 5.67
CA ALA A 21 2.00 -2.40 5.43
C ALA A 21 1.01 -2.39 6.61
N GLY A 22 1.49 -2.34 7.84
CA GLY A 22 0.67 -2.13 9.04
C GLY A 22 -0.11 -0.82 8.98
N HIS A 23 0.53 0.28 8.58
CA HIS A 23 -0.15 1.58 8.45
C HIS A 23 -1.22 1.57 7.35
N CYS A 24 -0.97 0.90 6.23
CA CYS A 24 -1.97 0.70 5.17
C CYS A 24 -3.21 -0.04 5.70
N LEU A 25 -3.03 -1.07 6.53
CA LEU A 25 -4.14 -1.79 7.15
C LEU A 25 -4.92 -0.95 8.16
N LEU A 26 -4.26 -0.03 8.87
CA LEU A 26 -4.94 0.91 9.77
C LEU A 26 -5.82 1.89 9.00
N LEU A 27 -5.31 2.44 7.89
CA LEU A 27 -6.08 3.30 6.99
C LEU A 27 -7.26 2.54 6.38
N LEU A 28 -7.01 1.30 5.95
CA LEU A 28 -8.05 0.43 5.40
C LEU A 28 -9.14 0.14 6.43
N ARG A 29 -8.78 -0.15 7.68
CA ARG A 29 -9.77 -0.31 8.76
C ARG A 29 -10.66 0.92 8.88
N GLY A 30 -10.05 2.11 8.91
CA GLY A 30 -10.78 3.36 9.08
C GLY A 30 -11.81 3.59 7.98
N CYS A 31 -11.45 3.35 6.71
CA CYS A 31 -12.39 3.55 5.61
C CYS A 31 -13.50 2.49 5.58
N LEU A 32 -13.15 1.21 5.81
CA LEU A 32 -14.14 0.12 5.84
C LEU A 32 -15.12 0.29 6.99
N GLN A 33 -14.67 0.79 8.15
CA GLN A 33 -15.51 1.03 9.30
C GLN A 33 -16.64 2.03 8.97
N GLY A 34 -16.28 3.16 8.36
CA GLY A 34 -17.25 4.19 7.95
C GLY A 34 -18.23 3.66 6.89
N PHE A 35 -17.72 2.94 5.90
CA PHE A 35 -18.54 2.34 4.84
C PHE A 35 -19.51 1.28 5.37
N VAL A 36 -19.01 0.26 6.07
CA VAL A 36 -19.81 -0.83 6.63
C VAL A 36 -20.86 -0.28 7.59
N GLY A 37 -20.51 0.69 8.44
CA GLY A 37 -21.46 1.30 9.36
C GLY A 37 -22.64 1.95 8.63
N ARG A 38 -22.39 2.69 7.54
CA ARG A 38 -23.47 3.29 6.74
C ARG A 38 -24.33 2.25 6.02
N GLU A 39 -23.70 1.26 5.40
CA GLU A 39 -24.41 0.21 4.67
C GLU A 39 -25.34 -0.59 5.58
N VAL A 40 -24.85 -1.01 6.74
CA VAL A 40 -25.65 -1.75 7.73
C VAL A 40 -26.82 -0.89 8.24
N LEU A 41 -26.59 0.40 8.52
CA LEU A 41 -27.66 1.31 8.94
C LEU A 41 -28.71 1.52 7.84
N ALA A 42 -28.28 1.70 6.59
CA ALA A 42 -29.15 1.89 5.44
C ALA A 42 -30.01 0.63 5.20
N PHE A 43 -29.38 -0.55 5.20
CA PHE A 43 -30.07 -1.83 5.10
C PHE A 43 -31.13 -1.99 6.19
N HIS A 44 -30.79 -1.70 7.44
CA HIS A 44 -31.72 -1.81 8.55
C HIS A 44 -32.91 -0.85 8.43
N ARG A 45 -32.67 0.40 8.01
CA ARG A 45 -33.74 1.37 7.75
C ARG A 45 -34.69 0.89 6.65
N SER A 46 -34.15 0.36 5.56
CA SER A 46 -34.94 -0.19 4.46
C SER A 46 -35.77 -1.41 4.91
N LEU A 47 -35.18 -2.30 5.71
CA LEU A 47 -35.88 -3.46 6.26
C LEU A 47 -37.04 -3.04 7.17
N LEU A 48 -36.83 -2.06 8.05
CA LEU A 48 -37.89 -1.53 8.93
C LEU A 48 -39.00 -0.82 8.15
N ALA A 49 -38.66 -0.12 7.06
CA ALA A 49 -39.65 0.49 6.19
C ALA A 49 -40.49 -0.56 5.46
N ALA A 50 -39.89 -1.67 5.03
CA ALA A 50 -40.56 -2.78 4.35
C ALA A 50 -41.37 -3.67 5.32
N ALA A 51 -40.97 -3.74 6.59
CA ALA A 51 -41.62 -4.56 7.62
C ALA A 51 -41.86 -3.75 8.90
N PRO A 52 -42.91 -2.89 8.95
CA PRO A 52 -43.21 -2.04 10.11
C PRO A 52 -43.44 -2.83 11.40
N GLY A 53 -43.87 -4.11 11.29
CA GLY A 53 -44.06 -5.03 12.41
C GLY A 53 -42.78 -5.54 13.08
N LEU A 54 -41.60 -5.17 12.58
CA LEU A 54 -40.30 -5.45 13.21
C LEU A 54 -39.71 -4.20 13.90
N GLY A 55 -40.41 -3.07 13.85
CA GLY A 55 -39.96 -1.82 14.42
C GLY A 55 -40.04 -1.77 15.96
N PRO A 56 -39.38 -0.79 16.59
CA PRO A 56 -39.41 -0.61 18.06
C PRO A 56 -40.82 -0.42 18.65
N LEU A 57 -41.75 0.04 17.81
CA LEU A 57 -43.16 0.27 18.14
C LEU A 57 -44.05 -0.94 17.87
N ALA A 58 -43.50 -2.04 17.35
CA ALA A 58 -44.26 -3.24 17.07
C ALA A 58 -44.60 -4.00 18.36
N THR A 59 -45.89 -4.24 18.57
CA THR A 59 -46.38 -5.03 19.70
C THR A 59 -46.07 -6.51 19.47
N CYS A 60 -45.20 -7.07 20.30
CA CYS A 60 -44.93 -8.52 20.32
C CYS A 60 -46.25 -9.27 20.59
N ARG A 61 -46.69 -10.14 19.67
CA ARG A 61 -47.95 -10.90 19.85
C ARG A 61 -47.90 -11.94 20.97
N SER A 62 -46.72 -12.27 21.48
CA SER A 62 -46.57 -13.12 22.66
C SER A 62 -46.75 -12.27 23.93
N GLY A 63 -47.71 -12.61 24.79
CA GLY A 63 -48.00 -11.93 26.06
C GLY A 63 -46.90 -11.97 27.14
N SER A 64 -45.67 -12.27 26.76
CA SER A 64 -44.46 -12.14 27.59
C SER A 64 -43.71 -10.86 27.23
N ARG A 65 -43.07 -10.24 28.22
CA ARG A 65 -42.23 -9.04 28.06
C ARG A 65 -41.09 -9.35 27.07
N CYS A 66 -41.33 -9.13 25.78
CA CYS A 66 -40.27 -9.15 24.78
C CYS A 66 -39.39 -7.93 25.06
N SER A 67 -38.13 -8.15 25.45
CA SER A 67 -37.09 -7.13 25.39
C SER A 67 -36.38 -7.31 24.06
N PRO A 68 -36.82 -6.64 22.98
CA PRO A 68 -36.16 -6.77 21.69
C PRO A 68 -34.73 -6.25 21.85
N ARG A 69 -33.75 -7.16 21.86
CA ARG A 69 -32.33 -6.82 21.70
C ARG A 69 -32.06 -6.44 20.25
N ALA A 70 -32.73 -5.38 19.77
CA ALA A 70 -32.58 -4.84 18.41
C ALA A 70 -31.14 -4.36 18.10
N ARG A 71 -30.28 -4.28 19.11
CA ARG A 71 -28.86 -3.89 18.97
C ARG A 71 -27.91 -5.05 18.60
N GLN A 72 -28.37 -6.30 18.56
CA GLN A 72 -27.50 -7.46 18.30
C GLN A 72 -27.36 -7.85 16.81
N ALA A 73 -28.11 -7.22 15.90
CA ALA A 73 -27.99 -7.48 14.46
C ALA A 73 -26.76 -6.83 13.80
N PHE A 74 -25.96 -6.09 14.59
CA PHE A 74 -24.86 -5.26 14.10
C PHE A 74 -23.53 -6.02 13.90
N MET A 75 -23.49 -7.33 14.18
CA MET A 75 -22.21 -7.96 14.54
C MET A 75 -21.74 -9.03 13.56
N PRO A 76 -20.48 -8.92 13.07
CA PRO A 76 -19.76 -10.04 12.48
C PRO A 76 -19.77 -11.23 13.45
N ARG A 77 -19.72 -12.47 12.92
CA ARG A 77 -19.74 -13.69 13.74
C ARG A 77 -18.76 -13.59 14.92
N GLY A 78 -19.27 -13.70 16.15
CA GLY A 78 -18.45 -13.74 17.37
C GLY A 78 -18.31 -12.43 18.16
N LEU A 79 -19.01 -11.35 17.81
CA LEU A 79 -18.93 -10.03 18.50
C LEU A 79 -20.27 -9.55 19.08
N ALA A 80 -21.11 -10.45 19.59
CA ALA A 80 -22.48 -10.15 20.04
C ALA A 80 -22.59 -9.20 21.27
N ASP A 81 -21.46 -8.85 21.87
CA ASP A 81 -21.28 -7.98 23.03
C ASP A 81 -20.92 -6.53 22.68
N LYS A 82 -20.54 -6.26 21.44
CA LYS A 82 -20.12 -4.92 20.98
C LYS A 82 -21.30 -4.07 20.50
N THR A 83 -21.17 -2.75 20.58
CA THR A 83 -22.27 -1.80 20.33
C THR A 83 -22.35 -1.26 18.90
N GLY A 84 -21.28 -1.41 18.11
CA GLY A 84 -21.24 -0.97 16.71
C GLY A 84 -19.94 -1.28 15.97
N PRO A 85 -19.83 -0.88 14.69
CA PRO A 85 -18.69 -1.15 13.81
C PRO A 85 -17.44 -0.39 14.26
N GLU A 86 -17.60 0.68 15.04
CA GLU A 86 -16.52 1.41 15.71
C GLU A 86 -15.65 0.56 16.64
N GLU A 87 -16.21 -0.49 17.22
CA GLU A 87 -15.50 -1.39 18.12
C GLU A 87 -14.89 -2.61 17.38
N CYS A 88 -15.09 -2.70 16.06
CA CYS A 88 -14.59 -3.79 15.23
C CYS A 88 -13.15 -3.52 14.76
N ASP A 89 -12.30 -4.56 14.80
CA ASP A 89 -10.98 -4.49 14.20
C ASP A 89 -11.09 -4.68 12.66
N ALA A 90 -9.97 -4.52 11.95
CA ALA A 90 -9.95 -4.66 10.49
C ALA A 90 -10.48 -6.02 10.03
N VAL A 91 -10.25 -7.09 10.81
CA VAL A 91 -10.62 -8.45 10.41
C VAL A 91 -12.07 -8.77 10.70
N ALA A 92 -12.66 -8.25 11.76
CA ALA A 92 -14.09 -8.30 11.95
C ALA A 92 -14.83 -7.68 10.76
N LEU A 93 -14.36 -6.51 10.28
CA LEU A 93 -14.93 -5.81 9.13
C LEU A 93 -14.74 -6.61 7.83
N LEU A 94 -13.52 -7.06 7.54
CA LEU A 94 -13.23 -7.86 6.35
C LEU A 94 -13.99 -9.19 6.37
N SER A 95 -14.14 -9.83 7.53
CA SER A 95 -14.88 -11.10 7.65
C SER A 95 -16.37 -10.90 7.41
N LEU A 96 -16.95 -9.81 7.90
CA LEU A 96 -18.33 -9.44 7.61
C LEU A 96 -18.53 -9.18 6.11
N ILE A 97 -17.66 -8.37 5.51
CA ILE A 97 -17.66 -8.12 4.06
C ILE A 97 -17.44 -9.41 3.28
N ASN A 98 -16.81 -10.44 3.85
CA ASN A 98 -16.60 -11.73 3.18
C ASN A 98 -17.80 -12.69 3.33
N SER A 99 -18.60 -12.58 4.40
CA SER A 99 -19.69 -13.53 4.69
C SER A 99 -21.10 -13.00 4.45
N CYS A 100 -21.26 -11.70 4.20
CA CYS A 100 -22.57 -11.05 4.08
C CYS A 100 -22.90 -10.76 2.60
N ASP A 101 -24.09 -11.17 2.17
CA ASP A 101 -24.56 -11.03 0.78
C ASP A 101 -24.98 -9.59 0.42
N HIS A 102 -25.18 -8.73 1.42
CA HIS A 102 -25.40 -7.29 1.19
C HIS A 102 -24.20 -6.62 0.52
N PHE A 103 -22.99 -7.13 0.76
CA PHE A 103 -21.78 -6.60 0.14
C PHE A 103 -21.44 -7.38 -1.14
N GLU A 104 -21.70 -6.76 -2.28
CA GLU A 104 -21.33 -7.27 -3.61
C GLU A 104 -19.85 -7.04 -3.88
N VAL A 105 -19.00 -7.92 -3.33
CA VAL A 105 -17.53 -7.85 -3.45
C VAL A 105 -16.98 -9.23 -3.81
N ASP A 106 -15.96 -9.29 -4.67
CA ASP A 106 -15.24 -10.54 -4.94
C ASP A 106 -14.56 -11.08 -3.66
N ARG A 107 -15.13 -12.16 -3.12
CA ARG A 107 -14.68 -12.84 -1.89
C ARG A 107 -13.21 -13.28 -1.93
N LYS A 108 -12.67 -13.57 -3.12
CA LYS A 108 -11.25 -13.92 -3.27
C LYS A 108 -10.37 -12.74 -2.89
N LYS A 109 -10.73 -11.53 -3.34
CA LYS A 109 -9.97 -10.31 -3.03
C LYS A 109 -10.01 -9.98 -1.55
N VAL A 110 -11.15 -10.15 -0.89
CA VAL A 110 -11.27 -9.97 0.57
C VAL A 110 -10.39 -10.96 1.32
N THR A 111 -10.40 -12.23 0.91
CA THR A 111 -9.62 -13.31 1.54
C THR A 111 -8.12 -13.05 1.43
N GLU A 112 -7.63 -12.56 0.30
CA GLU A 112 -6.21 -12.21 0.12
C GLU A 112 -5.77 -11.09 1.07
N VAL A 113 -6.59 -10.06 1.28
CA VAL A 113 -6.29 -9.00 2.25
C VAL A 113 -6.27 -9.53 3.68
N ILE A 114 -7.19 -10.44 4.04
CA ILE A 114 -7.18 -11.11 5.35
C ILE A 114 -5.89 -11.92 5.55
N LYS A 115 -5.42 -12.64 4.53
CA LYS A 115 -4.15 -13.38 4.59
C LYS A 115 -2.97 -12.43 4.85
N CYS A 116 -2.88 -11.34 4.09
CA CYS A 116 -1.82 -10.34 4.30
C CYS A 116 -1.83 -9.74 5.72
N ARG A 117 -3.03 -9.44 6.27
CA ARG A 117 -3.17 -9.02 7.68
C ARG A 117 -2.55 -10.04 8.60
N ASN A 118 -2.93 -11.30 8.45
CA ASN A 118 -2.44 -12.38 9.31
C ASN A 118 -0.93 -12.58 9.19
N GLU A 119 -0.35 -12.45 7.99
CA GLU A 119 1.10 -12.53 7.79
C GLU A 119 1.85 -11.40 8.52
N ILE A 120 1.35 -10.17 8.48
CA ILE A 120 1.93 -9.05 9.24
C ILE A 120 1.83 -9.29 10.75
N MET A 121 0.66 -9.73 11.23
CA MET A 121 0.41 -9.94 12.66
C MET A 121 1.21 -11.09 13.25
N HIS A 122 1.52 -12.12 12.45
CA HIS A 122 2.34 -13.25 12.89
C HIS A 122 3.83 -13.08 12.55
N SER A 123 4.25 -11.92 11.99
CA SER A 123 5.66 -11.59 11.83
C SER A 123 6.27 -11.23 13.19
N SER A 124 6.88 -12.23 13.84
CA SER A 124 7.54 -12.07 15.15
C SER A 124 8.71 -11.09 15.12
N GLU A 125 9.40 -11.01 13.98
CA GLU A 125 10.53 -10.09 13.78
C GLU A 125 10.11 -8.67 13.38
N MET A 126 8.81 -8.44 13.13
CA MET A 126 8.28 -7.19 12.59
C MET A 126 8.95 -6.78 11.27
N LYS A 127 9.18 -7.76 10.41
CA LYS A 127 9.88 -7.61 9.12
C LYS A 127 9.10 -8.26 8.01
N VAL A 128 9.08 -7.62 6.85
CA VAL A 128 8.58 -8.20 5.59
C VAL A 128 9.47 -7.79 4.42
N SER A 129 9.65 -8.70 3.47
CA SER A 129 10.51 -8.47 2.31
C SER A 129 9.89 -7.44 1.35
N SER A 130 10.72 -6.81 0.53
CA SER A 130 10.26 -5.87 -0.51
C SER A 130 9.46 -6.56 -1.62
N VAL A 131 9.66 -7.87 -1.83
CA VAL A 131 8.86 -8.68 -2.77
C VAL A 131 7.45 -8.86 -2.19
N TRP A 132 7.38 -9.21 -0.91
CA TRP A 132 6.12 -9.34 -0.20
C TRP A 132 5.34 -8.02 -0.18
N LEU A 133 6.01 -6.89 0.08
CA LEU A 133 5.35 -5.58 0.10
C LEU A 133 4.73 -5.21 -1.27
N ARG A 134 5.38 -5.58 -2.37
CA ARG A 134 4.84 -5.38 -3.73
C ARG A 134 3.61 -6.24 -3.98
N ASP A 135 3.64 -7.51 -3.59
CA ASP A 135 2.47 -8.39 -3.67
C ASP A 135 1.30 -7.87 -2.81
N PHE A 136 1.60 -7.43 -1.59
CA PHE A 136 0.64 -6.77 -0.71
C PHE A 136 0.00 -5.54 -1.37
N GLN A 137 0.80 -4.68 -2.00
CA GLN A 137 0.32 -3.50 -2.73
C GLN A 137 -0.69 -3.89 -3.81
N ILE A 138 -0.37 -4.87 -4.65
CA ILE A 138 -1.25 -5.35 -5.73
C ILE A 138 -2.56 -5.90 -5.14
N LYS A 139 -2.49 -6.72 -4.09
CA LYS A 139 -3.67 -7.30 -3.43
C LYS A 139 -4.58 -6.23 -2.82
N ILE A 140 -4.01 -5.24 -2.15
CA ILE A 140 -4.76 -4.12 -1.58
C ILE A 140 -5.40 -3.28 -2.68
N GLN A 141 -4.68 -2.98 -3.76
CA GLN A 141 -5.24 -2.23 -4.89
C GLN A 141 -6.39 -2.98 -5.55
N ASN A 142 -6.24 -4.29 -5.78
CA ASN A 142 -7.29 -5.12 -6.34
C ASN A 142 -8.56 -5.11 -5.48
N PHE A 143 -8.42 -5.19 -4.15
CA PHE A 143 -9.54 -5.12 -3.22
C PHE A 143 -10.19 -3.73 -3.19
N LEU A 144 -9.40 -2.66 -3.10
CA LEU A 144 -9.93 -1.29 -3.03
C LEU A 144 -10.64 -0.87 -4.32
N ASN A 145 -10.25 -1.43 -5.47
CA ASN A 145 -10.93 -1.22 -6.75
C ASN A 145 -12.38 -1.73 -6.78
N GLU A 146 -12.77 -2.65 -5.88
CA GLU A 146 -14.18 -3.07 -5.71
C GLU A 146 -15.05 -1.90 -5.22
N PHE A 147 -14.44 -0.92 -4.56
CA PHE A 147 -15.12 0.23 -3.96
C PHE A 147 -14.87 1.54 -4.70
N LYS A 148 -14.42 1.49 -5.97
CA LYS A 148 -14.05 2.66 -6.78
C LYS A 148 -15.16 3.72 -6.92
N ASN A 149 -16.42 3.32 -6.73
CA ASN A 149 -17.58 4.20 -6.80
C ASN A 149 -17.86 4.94 -5.49
N ILE A 150 -17.09 4.70 -4.43
CA ILE A 150 -17.30 5.27 -3.09
C ILE A 150 -16.22 6.33 -2.83
N PRO A 151 -16.55 7.64 -2.88
CA PRO A 151 -15.56 8.73 -2.84
C PRO A 151 -14.65 8.71 -1.61
N GLU A 152 -15.19 8.36 -0.45
CA GLU A 152 -14.42 8.30 0.80
C GLU A 152 -13.35 7.20 0.78
N ILE A 153 -13.65 6.05 0.15
CA ILE A 153 -12.70 4.95 0.01
C ILE A 153 -11.64 5.31 -1.03
N VAL A 154 -12.02 6.01 -2.10
CA VAL A 154 -11.08 6.51 -3.13
C VAL A 154 -10.05 7.47 -2.52
N ALA A 155 -10.46 8.38 -1.65
CA ALA A 155 -9.54 9.29 -0.98
C ALA A 155 -8.49 8.54 -0.12
N VAL A 156 -8.92 7.49 0.58
CA VAL A 156 -8.03 6.64 1.40
C VAL A 156 -7.14 5.77 0.52
N TYR A 157 -7.66 5.24 -0.59
CA TYR A 157 -6.89 4.51 -1.60
C TYR A 157 -5.70 5.33 -2.11
N SER A 158 -5.93 6.59 -2.52
CA SER A 158 -4.84 7.48 -2.96
C SER A 158 -3.79 7.71 -1.89
N ARG A 159 -4.19 7.76 -0.61
CA ARG A 159 -3.25 7.91 0.50
C ARG A 159 -2.41 6.64 0.72
N ILE A 160 -3.03 5.46 0.63
CA ILE A 160 -2.35 4.17 0.71
C ILE A 160 -1.32 4.05 -0.43
N GLU A 161 -1.70 4.41 -1.65
CA GLU A 161 -0.75 4.41 -2.78
C GLU A 161 0.44 5.32 -2.53
N GLN A 162 0.22 6.53 -1.99
CA GLN A 162 1.32 7.43 -1.62
C GLN A 162 2.28 6.77 -0.62
N ILE A 163 1.77 6.13 0.43
CA ILE A 163 2.60 5.48 1.47
C ILE A 163 3.45 4.35 0.87
N LEU A 164 2.85 3.55 0.00
CA LEU A 164 3.54 2.42 -0.63
C LEU A 164 4.59 2.90 -1.64
N ASN A 165 4.25 3.91 -2.45
CA ASN A 165 5.08 4.45 -3.52
C ASN A 165 6.15 5.47 -3.06
N GLN A 166 6.02 6.09 -1.88
CA GLN A 166 6.91 7.18 -1.44
C GLN A 166 8.41 6.83 -1.42
N LEU A 167 8.77 5.56 -1.19
CA LEU A 167 10.18 5.14 -1.29
C LEU A 167 10.60 4.78 -2.71
N GLU A 168 9.68 4.29 -3.55
CA GLU A 168 10.01 3.98 -4.94
C GLU A 168 10.18 5.26 -5.77
N VAL A 169 9.36 6.29 -5.54
CA VAL A 169 9.53 7.60 -6.21
C VAL A 169 10.88 8.24 -5.89
N VAL A 170 11.30 8.20 -4.62
CA VAL A 170 12.60 8.76 -4.21
C VAL A 170 13.77 7.91 -4.73
N LYS A 171 13.66 6.58 -4.72
CA LYS A 171 14.68 5.71 -5.32
C LYS A 171 14.81 5.90 -6.83
N GLU A 172 13.69 5.98 -7.53
CA GLU A 172 13.64 6.22 -8.98
C GLU A 172 14.28 7.55 -9.32
N PHE A 173 13.95 8.60 -8.56
CA PHE A 173 14.57 9.91 -8.69
C PHE A 173 16.09 9.83 -8.49
N LEU A 174 16.56 9.19 -7.41
CA LEU A 174 18.00 9.05 -7.15
C LEU A 174 18.72 8.24 -8.23
N ARG A 175 18.10 7.15 -8.73
CA ARG A 175 18.65 6.33 -9.81
C ARG A 175 18.79 7.14 -11.10
N ASN A 176 17.76 7.90 -11.47
CA ASN A 176 17.82 8.77 -12.66
C ASN A 176 18.95 9.80 -12.55
N ASN A 177 19.20 10.36 -11.35
CA ASN A 177 20.31 11.28 -11.14
C ASN A 177 21.69 10.58 -11.20
N GLU A 178 21.79 9.34 -10.73
CA GLU A 178 23.00 8.53 -10.85
C GLU A 178 23.31 8.18 -12.30
N ASP A 179 22.30 7.75 -13.06
CA ASP A 179 22.42 7.46 -14.49
C ASP A 179 22.85 8.71 -15.28
N LEU A 180 22.26 9.87 -14.97
CA LEU A 180 22.66 11.16 -15.55
C LEU A 180 24.12 11.52 -15.22
N ARG A 181 24.54 11.33 -13.97
CA ARG A 181 25.93 11.60 -13.54
C ARG A 181 26.91 10.67 -14.25
N ASN A 182 26.57 9.39 -14.41
CA ASN A 182 27.39 8.42 -15.10
C ASN A 182 27.51 8.77 -16.59
N GLY A 183 26.41 9.09 -17.25
CA GLY A 183 26.41 9.51 -18.66
C GLY A 183 27.23 10.79 -18.90
N LEU A 184 27.11 11.79 -18.03
CA LEU A 184 27.92 13.01 -18.11
C LEU A 184 29.42 12.71 -17.91
N THR A 185 29.76 11.78 -17.02
CA THR A 185 31.15 11.36 -16.78
C THR A 185 31.74 10.67 -18.01
N GLU A 186 30.96 9.79 -18.66
CA GLU A 186 31.36 9.12 -19.90
C GLU A 186 31.60 10.12 -21.04
N ASP A 187 30.71 11.10 -21.20
CA ASP A 187 30.87 12.11 -22.25
C ASP A 187 32.05 13.05 -21.98
N MET A 188 32.33 13.37 -20.72
CA MET A 188 33.52 14.14 -20.33
C MET A 188 34.82 13.37 -20.64
N GLN A 189 34.85 12.05 -20.42
CA GLN A 189 35.98 11.20 -20.79
C GLN A 189 36.19 11.10 -22.32
N LYS A 190 35.10 11.07 -23.10
CA LYS A 190 35.18 11.11 -24.58
C LYS A 190 35.75 12.44 -25.06
N LEU A 191 35.33 13.56 -24.47
CA LEU A 191 35.85 14.89 -24.78
C LEU A 191 37.35 15.01 -24.47
N ASP A 192 37.80 14.51 -23.32
CA ASP A 192 39.23 14.47 -22.97
C ASP A 192 40.05 13.62 -23.95
N SER A 193 39.50 12.49 -24.40
CA SER A 193 40.13 11.62 -25.39
C SER A 193 40.30 12.32 -26.75
N LEU A 194 39.35 13.17 -27.14
CA LEU A 194 39.45 14.00 -28.35
C LEU A 194 40.46 15.14 -28.17
N HIS A 195 40.55 15.71 -26.97
CA HIS A 195 41.50 16.79 -26.66
C HIS A 195 42.96 16.33 -26.56
N GLN A 196 43.20 15.03 -26.34
CA GLN A 196 44.54 14.43 -26.32
C GLN A 196 45.07 14.03 -27.71
N GLN A 197 44.23 14.08 -28.75
CA GLN A 197 44.63 13.77 -30.13
C GLN A 197 45.55 14.79 -30.83
N PRO A 198 45.61 16.10 -30.50
CA PRO A 198 46.45 17.07 -31.21
C PRO A 198 47.97 16.93 -31.00
N GLN A 199 48.45 16.19 -29.99
CA GLN A 199 49.89 16.15 -29.67
C GLN A 199 50.72 15.08 -30.41
N LYS A 200 50.13 14.28 -31.32
CA LYS A 200 50.86 13.21 -32.04
C LYS A 200 51.28 13.53 -33.48
N LEU A 201 51.00 14.73 -33.99
CA LEU A 201 51.21 15.05 -35.41
C LEU A 201 52.34 16.05 -35.73
N ASP A 202 53.00 16.66 -34.74
CA ASP A 202 53.98 17.72 -34.99
C ASP A 202 55.43 17.31 -34.64
N SER A 203 55.87 16.15 -35.12
CA SER A 203 57.28 15.73 -34.99
C SER A 203 57.69 14.83 -36.15
N LYS A 204 57.82 15.40 -37.36
CA LYS A 204 58.68 14.85 -38.43
C LYS A 204 58.93 15.88 -39.53
N GLU A 205 59.98 16.68 -39.38
CA GLU A 205 60.68 17.33 -40.50
C GLU A 205 61.93 16.51 -40.87
N PRO A 206 62.11 16.03 -42.11
CA PRO A 206 63.36 15.42 -42.55
C PRO A 206 64.29 16.46 -43.17
N ARG A 207 65.47 16.59 -42.54
CA ARG A 207 66.72 17.20 -43.02
C ARG A 207 66.99 16.94 -44.51
N ALA A 208 67.27 18.02 -45.26
CA ALA A 208 67.88 17.94 -46.58
C ALA A 208 69.37 17.53 -46.47
N GLN A 209 69.77 16.49 -47.22
CA GLN A 209 71.15 16.13 -47.49
C GLN A 209 71.42 16.30 -48.99
N THR A 210 72.32 17.20 -49.35
CA THR A 210 72.96 17.29 -50.68
C THR A 210 74.14 16.31 -50.74
N PRO A 211 74.31 15.52 -51.83
CA PRO A 211 75.54 14.77 -52.06
C PRO A 211 76.53 15.59 -52.89
N GLU A 212 77.79 15.55 -52.46
CA GLU A 212 78.95 15.93 -53.25
C GLU A 212 79.15 14.95 -54.42
N GLY A 213 79.45 15.48 -55.61
CA GLY A 213 79.95 14.72 -56.75
C GLY A 213 81.17 15.41 -57.33
N LYS A 214 82.34 14.77 -57.22
CA LYS A 214 83.58 15.13 -57.92
C LYS A 214 83.57 14.52 -59.32
N ALA A 215 83.79 15.35 -60.35
CA ALA A 215 84.74 15.16 -61.46
C ALA A 215 84.76 16.43 -62.32
#